data_AF-A0A1E4PV94-F1
#
_entry.id   AF-A0A1E4PV94-F1
#
_cell.length_a   1.000
_cell.length_b   1.000
_cell.length_c   1.000
_cell.angle_alpha   90.00
_cell.angle_beta   90.00
_cell.angle_gamma   90.00
#
_symmetry.space_group_name_H-M   'P 1'
#
loop_
_entity.id
_entity.type
_entity.pdbx_description
1 polymer ?
#
loop_
_entity_poly.entity_id
_entity_poly.type
_entity_poly.pdbx_seq_one_letter_code
_entity_poly.pdbx_strand_id
1 'polypeptide(L)'
;MRLQLSGVPADGGNPLASANVQVEGTEQTTPVDQAVPAASCPSTQFMPFLQAFAAQPSLRRAFTAPLVRAKVLVSDGEGDRTEMVYVPGAQPDVFDVSYRDGAFHHVGIDGVDPAPLALQVEQPSAQLRDVSYLYGSSEGRGFRFTLREGCWYLTGNPQPSGP
;
A
#
# COMPACT_ATOMS: atom_id res chain seq x y z
N MET A 1 -20.95 43.84 -23.79
CA MET A 1 -20.27 45.06 -24.27
C MET A 1 -18.91 44.65 -24.81
N ARG A 2 -18.51 45.18 -25.98
CA ARG A 2 -17.42 44.67 -26.86
C ARG A 2 -16.03 44.71 -26.19
N LEU A 3 -15.26 43.63 -26.37
CA LEU A 3 -13.80 43.60 -26.21
C LEU A 3 -13.16 44.34 -27.39
N GLN A 4 -12.31 45.32 -27.11
CA GLN A 4 -11.36 45.87 -28.08
C GLN A 4 -9.95 45.45 -27.67
N LEU A 5 -9.34 44.60 -28.49
CA LEU A 5 -7.89 44.40 -28.57
C LEU A 5 -7.36 45.29 -29.69
N SER A 6 -6.38 46.13 -29.38
CA SER A 6 -5.50 46.84 -30.30
C SER A 6 -4.13 46.79 -29.62
N GLY A 7 -3.08 46.23 -30.17
CA GLY A 7 -2.42 46.61 -31.42
C GLY A 7 -1.02 47.13 -31.03
N VAL A 8 0.02 46.36 -31.35
CA VAL A 8 1.45 46.52 -30.98
C VAL A 8 2.09 47.75 -31.64
N PRO A 9 3.24 48.29 -31.17
CA PRO A 9 4.48 47.94 -31.87
C PRO A 9 5.71 47.72 -30.96
N ALA A 10 6.70 47.05 -31.56
CA ALA A 10 8.00 46.71 -30.99
C ALA A 10 8.98 47.90 -31.01
N ASP A 11 9.86 48.00 -30.02
CA ASP A 11 11.25 48.40 -30.24
C ASP A 11 12.18 47.92 -29.10
N GLY A 12 13.45 47.70 -29.44
CA GLY A 12 14.42 46.85 -28.77
C GLY A 12 15.07 47.34 -27.47
N GLY A 13 15.83 46.44 -26.86
CA GLY A 13 16.72 46.73 -25.72
C GLY A 13 16.72 45.63 -24.67
N ASN A 14 17.78 44.82 -24.65
CA ASN A 14 18.05 43.75 -23.68
C ASN A 14 18.37 44.31 -22.26
N PRO A 15 18.63 43.45 -21.26
CA PRO A 15 17.73 42.81 -20.29
C PRO A 15 17.87 43.45 -18.87
N LEU A 16 17.15 42.89 -17.88
CA LEU A 16 17.22 43.19 -16.44
C LEU A 16 16.37 44.38 -15.97
N ALA A 17 15.08 44.11 -15.77
CA ALA A 17 14.35 44.68 -14.64
C ALA A 17 13.33 43.65 -14.19
N SER A 18 13.62 43.01 -13.06
CA SER A 18 12.66 42.18 -12.33
C SER A 18 11.43 43.03 -12.03
N ALA A 19 10.33 42.79 -12.75
CA ALA A 19 9.04 43.29 -12.35
C ALA A 19 8.64 42.54 -11.06
N ASN A 20 8.72 43.24 -9.94
CA ASN A 20 8.13 42.80 -8.68
C ASN A 20 6.61 42.76 -8.87
N VAL A 21 6.09 41.61 -9.29
CA VAL A 21 4.66 41.32 -9.18
C VAL A 21 4.39 41.08 -7.70
N GLN A 22 3.81 42.07 -7.03
CA GLN A 22 3.17 41.88 -5.74
C GLN A 22 1.92 41.03 -5.98
N VAL A 23 2.06 39.72 -5.82
CA VAL A 23 0.92 38.81 -5.69
C VAL A 23 0.50 38.85 -4.23
N GLU A 24 -0.48 39.70 -3.90
CA GLU A 24 -1.30 39.50 -2.71
C GLU A 24 -2.15 38.26 -2.92
N GLY A 25 -1.56 37.11 -2.58
CA GLY A 25 -2.23 35.83 -2.49
C GLY A 25 -1.56 35.07 -1.37
N THR A 26 -2.25 34.90 -0.24
CA THR A 26 -1.83 34.00 0.84
C THR A 26 -1.94 32.55 0.36
N GLU A 27 -1.05 32.13 -0.52
CA GLU A 27 -0.80 30.72 -0.81
C GLU A 27 0.39 30.30 0.02
N GLN A 28 0.06 29.90 1.24
CA GLN A 28 0.95 29.23 2.17
C GLN A 28 1.47 27.96 1.48
N THR A 29 2.65 28.08 0.86
CA THR A 29 3.37 27.00 0.22
C THR A 29 3.91 26.12 1.32
N THR A 30 3.08 25.19 1.80
CA THR A 30 3.53 24.15 2.71
C THR A 30 4.55 23.30 1.95
N PRO A 31 5.79 23.15 2.44
CA PRO A 31 6.73 22.23 1.82
C PRO A 31 6.15 20.82 1.89
N VAL A 32 5.82 20.23 0.74
CA VAL A 32 5.47 18.81 0.63
C VAL A 32 6.79 18.04 0.63
N ASP A 33 7.50 18.10 1.74
CA ASP A 33 8.68 17.27 1.98
C ASP A 33 8.76 16.94 3.47
N GLN A 34 7.64 16.48 4.02
CA GLN A 34 7.71 15.65 5.22
C GLN A 34 8.05 14.24 4.76
N ALA A 35 9.35 13.99 4.60
CA ALA A 35 9.88 12.64 4.58
C ALA A 35 9.29 11.92 5.80
N VAL A 36 8.34 11.01 5.55
CA VAL A 36 7.80 10.18 6.62
C VAL A 36 9.01 9.44 7.19
N PRO A 37 9.31 9.59 8.50
CA PRO A 37 10.47 8.92 9.06
C PRO A 37 10.38 7.44 8.71
N ALA A 38 11.43 6.91 8.09
CA ALA A 38 11.50 5.51 7.73
C ALA A 38 11.22 4.68 8.98
N ALA A 39 10.12 3.93 8.96
CA ALA A 39 9.76 3.12 10.11
C ALA A 39 10.89 2.12 10.38
N SER A 40 11.39 2.08 11.61
CA SER A 40 12.36 1.07 12.00
C SER A 40 11.74 -0.32 11.91
N CYS A 41 12.55 -1.31 11.51
CA CYS A 41 12.08 -2.69 11.45
C CYS A 41 11.59 -3.15 12.83
N PRO A 42 10.34 -3.60 12.97
CA PRO A 42 9.80 -3.96 14.28
C PRO A 42 10.43 -5.25 14.84
N SER A 43 10.88 -6.16 13.97
CA SER A 43 11.67 -7.32 14.34
C SER A 43 12.29 -8.00 13.11
N THR A 44 13.45 -8.61 13.30
CA THR A 44 14.06 -9.52 12.32
C THR A 44 13.51 -10.94 12.41
N GLN A 45 12.88 -11.30 13.53
CA GLN A 45 12.18 -12.57 13.71
C GLN A 45 10.76 -12.47 13.12
N PHE A 46 10.35 -13.49 12.37
CA PHE A 46 9.11 -13.39 11.58
C PHE A 46 7.84 -13.25 12.41
N MET A 47 7.63 -14.08 13.45
CA MET A 47 6.40 -14.02 14.23
C MET A 47 6.24 -12.70 15.02
N PRO A 48 7.27 -12.21 15.73
CA PRO A 48 7.20 -10.88 16.35
C PRO A 48 6.98 -9.76 15.33
N PHE A 49 7.60 -9.85 14.14
CA PHE A 49 7.33 -8.93 13.05
C PHE A 49 5.85 -8.97 12.62
N LEU A 50 5.31 -10.17 12.36
CA LEU A 50 3.95 -10.35 11.86
C LEU A 50 2.91 -9.82 12.86
N GLN A 51 3.12 -10.04 14.16
CA GLN A 51 2.27 -9.49 15.23
C GLN A 51 2.29 -7.96 15.23
N ALA A 52 3.47 -7.33 15.17
CA ALA A 52 3.59 -5.88 15.13
C ALA A 52 2.99 -5.29 13.85
N PHE A 53 3.28 -5.92 12.71
CA PHE A 53 2.73 -5.57 11.40
C PHE A 53 1.20 -5.62 11.42
N ALA A 54 0.60 -6.72 11.89
CA ALA A 54 -0.86 -6.87 11.93
C ALA A 54 -1.53 -6.00 13.00
N ALA A 55 -0.82 -5.55 14.04
CA ALA A 55 -1.38 -4.70 15.08
C ALA A 55 -1.41 -3.20 14.70
N GLN A 56 -0.53 -2.74 13.79
CA GLN A 56 -0.31 -1.31 13.57
C GLN A 56 -0.47 -0.90 12.09
N PRO A 57 -1.51 -0.11 11.74
CA PRO A 57 -1.71 0.37 10.37
C PRO A 57 -0.54 1.17 9.78
N SER A 58 0.23 1.87 10.62
CA SER A 58 1.45 2.58 10.19
C SER A 58 2.55 1.60 9.74
N LEU A 59 2.79 0.53 10.50
CA LEU A 59 3.74 -0.51 10.14
C LEU A 59 3.30 -1.26 8.88
N ARG A 60 2.00 -1.55 8.72
CA ARG A 60 1.48 -2.16 7.48
C ARG A 60 1.86 -1.35 6.26
N ARG A 61 1.61 -0.03 6.31
CA ARG A 61 1.95 0.87 5.20
C ARG A 61 3.46 0.93 4.93
N ALA A 62 4.28 0.96 5.98
CA ALA A 62 5.74 1.07 5.82
C ALA A 62 6.41 -0.24 5.33
N PHE A 63 5.85 -1.39 5.69
CA PHE A 63 6.44 -2.72 5.41
C PHE A 63 5.64 -3.52 4.37
N THR A 64 4.81 -2.86 3.58
CA THR A 64 4.21 -3.45 2.38
C THR A 64 4.93 -2.93 1.14
N ALA A 65 5.29 -3.82 0.23
CA ALA A 65 5.91 -3.42 -1.03
C ALA A 65 4.96 -2.50 -1.82
N PRO A 66 5.46 -1.47 -2.53
CA PRO A 66 4.61 -0.57 -3.30
C PRO A 66 3.70 -1.29 -4.30
N LEU A 67 4.20 -2.38 -4.87
CA LEU A 67 3.43 -3.33 -5.67
C LEU A 67 3.52 -4.72 -5.04
N VAL A 68 2.36 -5.32 -4.81
CA VAL A 68 2.20 -6.67 -4.27
C VAL A 68 1.77 -7.58 -5.41
N ARG A 69 2.46 -8.70 -5.57
CA ARG A 69 2.12 -9.70 -6.59
C ARG A 69 0.93 -10.53 -6.11
N ALA A 70 -0.22 -10.41 -6.73
CA ALA A 70 -1.45 -11.12 -6.36
C ALA A 70 -1.84 -12.14 -7.43
N LYS A 71 -2.41 -13.27 -6.99
CA LYS A 71 -3.14 -14.18 -7.87
C LYS A 71 -4.60 -13.75 -7.87
N VAL A 72 -5.20 -13.56 -9.05
CA VAL A 72 -6.61 -13.16 -9.17
C VAL A 72 -7.37 -14.15 -10.04
N LEU A 73 -8.66 -14.33 -9.75
CA LEU A 73 -9.57 -15.07 -10.61
C LEU A 73 -10.11 -14.13 -11.69
N VAL A 74 -9.96 -14.52 -12.94
CA VAL A 74 -10.50 -13.83 -14.12
C VAL A 74 -11.54 -14.74 -14.73
N SER A 75 -12.78 -14.24 -14.81
CA SER A 75 -13.91 -14.93 -15.42
C SER A 75 -14.34 -14.16 -16.66
N ASP A 76 -14.23 -14.79 -17.83
CA ASP A 76 -14.69 -14.22 -19.10
C ASP A 76 -15.41 -15.27 -19.97
N GLY A 77 -15.65 -14.93 -21.24
CA GLY A 77 -16.37 -15.80 -22.18
C GLY A 77 -15.66 -17.13 -22.48
N GLU A 78 -14.39 -17.28 -22.09
CA GLU A 78 -13.62 -18.52 -22.24
C GLU A 78 -13.59 -19.36 -20.94
N GLY A 79 -14.17 -18.85 -19.86
CA GLY A 79 -14.29 -19.51 -18.57
C GLY A 79 -13.43 -18.87 -17.48
N ASP A 80 -13.25 -19.61 -16.40
CA ASP A 80 -12.52 -19.16 -15.21
C ASP A 80 -11.04 -19.55 -15.31
N ARG A 81 -10.16 -18.55 -15.15
CA ARG A 81 -8.71 -18.78 -15.05
C ARG A 81 -8.10 -17.92 -13.96
N THR A 82 -6.91 -18.31 -13.52
CA THR A 82 -6.16 -17.50 -12.56
C THR A 82 -4.99 -16.81 -13.23
N GLU A 83 -4.81 -15.53 -12.94
CA GLU A 83 -3.74 -14.70 -13.48
C GLU A 83 -2.91 -14.09 -12.35
N MET A 84 -1.64 -13.81 -12.63
CA MET A 84 -0.78 -13.08 -11.71
C MET A 84 -0.77 -11.61 -12.10
N VAL A 85 -1.18 -10.74 -11.19
CA VAL A 85 -1.21 -9.29 -11.37
C VAL A 85 -0.38 -8.60 -10.29
N TYR A 86 -0.10 -7.31 -10.50
CA TYR A 86 0.47 -6.46 -9.47
C TYR A 86 -0.58 -5.46 -8.99
N VAL A 87 -0.85 -5.45 -7.69
CA VAL A 87 -1.77 -4.51 -7.06
C VAL A 87 -0.99 -3.50 -6.23
N PRO A 88 -1.45 -2.24 -6.11
CA PRO A 88 -0.84 -1.27 -5.21
C PRO A 88 -0.88 -1.76 -3.76
N GLY A 89 0.27 -1.81 -3.09
CA GLY A 89 0.37 -2.25 -1.70
C GLY A 89 -0.33 -1.32 -0.69
N ALA A 90 -0.77 -0.15 -1.12
CA ALA A 90 -1.57 0.77 -0.31
C ALA A 90 -3.08 0.45 -0.33
N GLN A 91 -3.53 -0.52 -1.14
CA GLN A 91 -4.93 -0.93 -1.15
C GLN A 91 -5.35 -1.55 0.20
N PRO A 92 -6.56 -1.25 0.69
CA PRO A 92 -6.99 -1.65 2.04
C PRO A 92 -7.16 -3.17 2.22
N ASP A 93 -7.38 -3.91 1.14
CA ASP A 93 -7.64 -5.35 1.10
C ASP A 93 -6.38 -6.19 0.79
N VAL A 94 -5.21 -5.56 0.64
CA VAL A 94 -3.96 -6.28 0.38
C VAL A 94 -3.52 -7.16 1.57
N PHE A 95 -3.99 -6.81 2.77
CA PHE A 95 -3.77 -7.53 4.01
C PHE A 95 -4.93 -7.29 4.98
N ASP A 96 -5.76 -8.31 5.16
CA ASP A 96 -7.02 -8.30 5.90
C ASP A 96 -6.92 -9.09 7.21
N VAL A 97 -5.77 -8.98 7.87
CA VAL A 97 -5.52 -9.55 9.20
C VAL A 97 -5.14 -8.45 10.19
N SER A 98 -5.69 -8.55 11.40
CA SER A 98 -5.38 -7.70 12.54
C SER A 98 -4.82 -8.54 13.69
N TYR A 99 -3.90 -8.00 14.49
CA TYR A 99 -3.48 -8.62 15.76
C TYR A 99 -3.90 -7.75 16.93
N ARG A 100 -4.77 -8.26 17.81
CA ARG A 100 -5.27 -7.58 19.01
C ARG A 100 -5.59 -8.62 20.07
N ASP A 101 -5.59 -8.21 21.34
CA ASP A 101 -5.98 -9.08 22.47
C ASP A 101 -5.24 -10.43 22.50
N GLY A 102 -3.99 -10.45 22.01
CA GLY A 102 -3.14 -11.64 21.96
C GLY A 102 -3.38 -12.60 20.79
N ALA A 103 -4.34 -12.31 19.89
CA ALA A 103 -4.71 -13.18 18.78
C ALA A 103 -4.76 -12.44 17.43
N PHE A 104 -4.69 -13.22 16.35
CA PHE A 104 -4.99 -12.72 15.01
C PHE A 104 -6.50 -12.73 14.78
N HIS A 105 -6.99 -11.83 13.94
CA HIS A 105 -8.40 -11.68 13.59
C HIS A 105 -8.54 -11.30 12.12
N HIS A 106 -9.59 -11.78 11.47
CA HIS A 106 -9.92 -11.34 10.12
C HIS A 106 -10.49 -9.92 10.14
N VAL A 107 -10.16 -9.14 9.12
CA VAL A 107 -10.69 -7.79 8.88
C VAL A 107 -11.57 -7.84 7.63
N GLY A 108 -12.88 -7.92 7.83
CA GLY A 108 -13.86 -7.86 6.76
C GLY A 108 -14.34 -6.43 6.49
N ILE A 109 -15.31 -6.31 5.58
CA ILE A 109 -15.98 -5.03 5.28
C ILE A 109 -16.72 -4.44 6.49
N ASP A 110 -17.26 -5.31 7.35
CA ASP A 110 -17.98 -4.94 8.57
C ASP A 110 -17.04 -4.65 9.76
N GLY A 111 -15.73 -4.70 9.53
CA GLY A 111 -14.70 -4.48 10.54
C GLY A 111 -13.99 -5.76 10.98
N VAL A 112 -13.46 -5.76 12.20
CA VAL A 112 -12.62 -6.84 12.71
C VAL A 112 -13.47 -7.88 13.42
N ASP A 113 -13.45 -9.12 12.93
CA ASP A 113 -14.14 -10.26 13.54
C ASP A 113 -13.61 -10.49 14.97
N PRO A 114 -14.47 -10.60 16.00
CA PRO A 114 -14.02 -10.93 17.35
C PRO A 114 -13.44 -12.35 17.48
N ALA A 115 -13.76 -13.28 16.58
CA ALA A 115 -13.24 -14.64 16.62
C ALA A 115 -11.73 -14.67 16.34
N PRO A 116 -10.94 -15.39 17.15
CA PRO A 116 -9.53 -15.64 16.85
C PRO A 116 -9.37 -16.40 15.52
N LEU A 117 -8.46 -15.91 14.69
CA LEU A 117 -8.08 -16.49 13.42
C LEU A 117 -6.78 -17.29 13.59
N ALA A 118 -6.83 -18.59 13.27
CA ALA A 118 -5.63 -19.42 13.22
C ALA A 118 -4.89 -19.19 11.90
N LEU A 119 -3.65 -18.72 11.98
CA LEU A 119 -2.77 -18.58 10.83
C LEU A 119 -1.88 -19.83 10.69
N GLN A 120 -1.75 -20.32 9.47
CA GLN A 120 -0.71 -21.27 9.07
C GLN A 120 0.48 -20.48 8.52
N VAL A 121 1.67 -20.78 9.01
CA VAL A 121 2.91 -20.13 8.56
C VAL A 121 3.86 -21.18 8.00
N GLU A 122 4.15 -21.08 6.72
CA GLU A 122 5.10 -21.92 6.01
C GLU A 122 6.40 -21.16 5.75
N GLN A 123 7.50 -21.91 5.69
CA GLN A 123 8.83 -21.38 5.47
C GLN A 123 9.45 -22.02 4.21
N PRO A 124 9.12 -21.53 3.00
CA PRO A 124 9.70 -22.07 1.77
C PRO A 124 11.23 -21.88 1.69
N SER A 125 11.76 -20.82 2.30
CA SER A 125 13.19 -20.55 2.38
C SER A 125 13.55 -19.69 3.58
N ALA A 126 14.85 -19.46 3.83
CA ALA A 126 15.29 -18.54 4.88
C ALA A 126 14.69 -17.12 4.73
N GLN A 127 14.49 -16.68 3.48
CA GLN A 127 14.07 -15.32 3.14
C GLN A 127 12.58 -15.19 2.80
N LEU A 128 11.83 -16.30 2.79
CA LEU A 128 10.41 -16.30 2.43
C LEU A 128 9.57 -16.89 3.56
N ARG A 129 8.40 -16.28 3.78
CA ARG A 129 7.34 -16.83 4.63
C ARG A 129 6.01 -16.69 3.90
N ASP A 130 5.28 -17.79 3.87
CA ASP A 130 3.91 -17.80 3.37
C ASP A 130 2.98 -17.92 4.59
N VAL A 131 2.04 -17.00 4.71
CA VAL A 131 1.04 -16.97 5.78
C VAL A 131 -0.30 -17.23 5.13
N SER A 132 -1.05 -18.23 5.58
CA SER A 132 -2.38 -18.50 5.07
C SER A 132 -3.37 -18.74 6.19
N TYR A 133 -4.65 -18.61 5.87
CA TYR A 133 -5.74 -18.99 6.76
C TYR A 133 -6.97 -19.42 5.96
N LEU A 134 -7.84 -20.17 6.62
CA LEU A 134 -9.19 -20.46 6.14
C LEU A 134 -10.18 -19.59 6.94
N TYR A 135 -11.17 -19.04 6.26
CA TYR A 135 -12.20 -18.22 6.90
C TYR A 135 -13.56 -18.47 6.26
N GLY A 136 -14.55 -18.84 7.08
CA GLY A 136 -15.86 -19.28 6.60
C GLY A 136 -15.78 -20.45 5.61
N SER A 137 -16.54 -20.36 4.52
CA SER A 137 -16.53 -21.34 3.42
C SER A 137 -15.62 -20.94 2.25
N SER A 138 -14.73 -19.97 2.44
CA SER A 138 -13.82 -19.52 1.38
C SER A 138 -12.66 -20.49 1.15
N GLU A 139 -12.03 -20.43 -0.03
CA GLU A 139 -10.82 -21.19 -0.38
C GLU A 139 -9.56 -20.77 0.43
N GLY A 140 -9.74 -19.83 1.38
CA GLY A 140 -8.69 -19.25 2.19
C GLY A 140 -8.08 -17.99 1.57
N ARG A 141 -7.16 -17.39 2.32
CA ARG A 141 -6.32 -16.28 1.86
C ARG A 141 -4.87 -16.53 2.26
N GLY A 142 -3.97 -16.00 1.45
CA GLY A 142 -2.53 -16.20 1.60
C GLY A 142 -1.77 -14.90 1.45
N PHE A 143 -0.63 -14.79 2.12
CA PHE A 143 0.28 -13.65 2.04
C PHE A 143 1.69 -14.15 1.96
N ARG A 144 2.51 -13.49 1.15
CA ARG A 144 3.93 -13.78 1.02
C ARG A 144 4.76 -12.63 1.57
N PHE A 145 5.59 -12.96 2.54
CA PHE A 145 6.56 -12.06 3.12
C PHE A 145 7.97 -12.40 2.64
N THR A 146 8.74 -11.38 2.27
CA THR A 146 10.14 -11.51 1.89
C THR A 146 11.02 -10.75 2.87
N LEU A 147 12.11 -11.39 3.33
CA LEU A 147 13.16 -10.74 4.10
C LEU A 147 14.09 -9.96 3.15
N ARG A 148 14.20 -8.64 3.36
CA ARG A 148 15.06 -7.73 2.59
C ARG A 148 15.79 -6.82 3.56
N GLU A 149 17.12 -6.75 3.44
CA GLU A 149 17.95 -5.85 4.25
C GLU A 149 17.70 -5.99 5.77
N GLY A 150 17.45 -7.23 6.21
CA GLY A 150 17.19 -7.54 7.62
C GLY A 150 15.76 -7.28 8.10
N CYS A 151 14.82 -6.88 7.23
CA CYS A 151 13.41 -6.72 7.60
C CYS A 151 12.44 -7.46 6.69
N TRP A 152 11.29 -7.85 7.24
CA TRP A 152 10.23 -8.53 6.48
C TRP A 152 9.35 -7.50 5.78
N TYR A 153 8.91 -7.85 4.57
CA TYR A 153 7.98 -7.04 3.79
C TYR A 153 6.88 -7.90 3.20
N LEU A 154 5.63 -7.42 3.23
CA LEU A 154 4.55 -8.03 2.46
C LEU A 154 4.79 -7.77 0.97
N THR A 155 4.85 -8.84 0.18
CA THR A 155 5.30 -8.80 -1.22
C THR A 155 4.40 -9.57 -2.18
N GLY A 156 3.52 -10.43 -1.67
CA GLY A 156 2.56 -11.12 -2.50
C GLY A 156 1.30 -11.55 -1.75
N ASN A 157 0.29 -11.87 -2.52
CA ASN A 157 -0.89 -12.63 -2.13
C ASN A 157 -0.97 -13.84 -3.07
N PRO A 158 -0.35 -14.99 -2.69
CA PRO A 158 -0.20 -16.14 -3.57
C PRO A 158 -1.50 -16.93 -3.79
N GLN A 159 -2.55 -16.68 -3.00
CA GLN A 159 -3.85 -17.32 -3.16
C GLN A 159 -4.84 -16.32 -3.78
N PRO A 160 -5.86 -16.79 -4.52
CA PRO A 160 -6.86 -15.90 -5.08
C PRO A 160 -7.54 -15.09 -3.97
N SER A 161 -7.60 -13.77 -4.12
CA SER A 161 -8.68 -13.02 -3.47
C SER A 161 -9.97 -13.55 -4.08
N GLY A 162 -10.83 -14.19 -3.29
CA GLY A 162 -12.20 -14.51 -3.75
C GLY A 162 -12.91 -13.23 -4.21
N PRO A 163 -13.90 -13.34 -5.12
CA PRO A 163 -14.69 -12.20 -5.59
C PRO A 163 -15.45 -11.49 -4.46
#